data_AF-A0A7C3QW76-F1
#
_entry.id   AF-A0A7C3QW76-F1
#
_cell.length_a   1.000
_cell.length_b   1.000
_cell.length_c   1.000
_cell.angle_alpha   90.00
_cell.angle_beta   90.00
_cell.angle_gamma   90.00
#
_symmetry.space_group_name_H-M   'P 1'
#
loop_
_entity.id
_entity.type
_entity.pdbx_description
1 polymer ?
#
loop_
_entity_poly.entity_id
_entity_poly.type
_entity_poly.pdbx_seq_one_letter_code
_entity_poly.pdbx_strand_id
1 'polypeptide(L)'
;MTEIRCSPHIHSSETTTRIMWSVLIALLPAAIGSIYFFGSDALKVILVCILSCYIGEVVSHLVFHRRLKPFDGSEAVTGLLLAFVLPPSIPLWMAGIGGFLAIFLV
;
A
#
# COMPACT_ATOMS: atom_id res chain seq x y z
N MET A 1 22.27 -41.83 13.59
CA MET A 1 21.81 -41.04 12.44
C MET A 1 20.34 -40.74 12.65
N THR A 2 20.01 -39.60 13.24
CA THR A 2 18.63 -39.14 13.42
C THR A 2 18.21 -38.38 12.17
N GLU A 3 17.31 -38.98 11.41
CA GLU A 3 16.68 -38.39 10.22
C GLU A 3 15.85 -37.17 10.63
N ILE A 4 16.26 -35.98 10.17
CA ILE A 4 15.54 -34.72 10.39
C ILE A 4 14.33 -34.73 9.45
N ARG A 5 13.17 -35.16 9.95
CA ARG A 5 11.90 -35.04 9.22
C ARG A 5 11.44 -33.58 9.29
N CYS A 6 11.67 -32.81 8.23
CA CYS A 6 11.05 -31.49 8.09
C CYS A 6 9.52 -31.69 7.97
N SER A 7 8.74 -30.95 8.76
CA SER A 7 7.27 -30.98 8.67
C SER A 7 6.83 -30.67 7.23
N PRO A 8 5.83 -31.35 6.66
CA PRO A 8 5.36 -31.05 5.32
C PRO A 8 4.80 -29.63 5.29
N HIS A 9 5.61 -28.69 4.82
CA HIS A 9 5.16 -27.33 4.57
C HIS A 9 4.29 -27.41 3.31
N ILE A 10 2.98 -27.43 3.52
CA ILE A 10 1.98 -27.46 2.45
C ILE A 10 2.28 -26.27 1.54
N HIS A 11 2.76 -26.54 0.32
CA HIS A 11 2.96 -25.54 -0.71
C HIS A 11 1.58 -25.02 -1.14
N SER A 12 1.14 -23.91 -0.53
CA SER A 12 0.01 -23.16 -1.05
C SER A 12 0.47 -22.37 -2.27
N SER A 13 -0.32 -22.40 -3.34
CA SER A 13 -0.11 -21.59 -4.55
C SER A 13 -0.41 -20.10 -4.34
N GLU A 14 -0.67 -19.68 -3.10
CA GLU A 14 -1.02 -18.31 -2.74
C GLU A 14 0.24 -17.45 -2.77
N THR A 15 0.28 -16.51 -3.70
CA THR A 15 1.34 -15.50 -3.79
C THR A 15 0.98 -14.26 -2.99
N THR A 16 1.98 -13.57 -2.45
CA THR A 16 1.78 -12.29 -1.74
C THR A 16 0.99 -11.30 -2.59
N THR A 17 1.30 -11.18 -3.89
CA THR A 17 0.57 -10.35 -4.85
C THR A 17 -0.93 -10.63 -4.83
N ARG A 18 -1.34 -11.91 -4.90
CA ARG A 18 -2.76 -12.29 -4.91
C ARG A 18 -3.49 -11.86 -3.64
N ILE A 19 -2.82 -11.98 -2.50
CA ILE A 19 -3.36 -11.55 -1.21
C ILE A 19 -3.52 -10.02 -1.21
N MET A 20 -2.50 -9.27 -1.61
CA MET A 20 -2.55 -7.79 -1.61
C MET A 20 -3.65 -7.25 -2.53
N TRP A 21 -3.82 -7.83 -3.72
CA TRP A 21 -4.92 -7.49 -4.62
C TRP A 21 -6.29 -7.82 -4.02
N SER A 22 -6.41 -8.95 -3.30
CA SER A 22 -7.65 -9.29 -2.59
C SER A 22 -7.97 -8.27 -1.49
N VAL A 23 -6.96 -7.79 -0.76
CA VAL A 23 -7.13 -6.71 0.23
C VAL A 23 -7.58 -5.41 -0.45
N LEU A 24 -6.96 -5.05 -1.58
CA LEU A 24 -7.34 -3.85 -2.33
C LEU A 24 -8.81 -3.91 -2.77
N ILE A 25 -9.26 -5.05 -3.29
CA ILE A 25 -10.65 -5.28 -3.69
C ILE A 25 -11.58 -5.20 -2.48
N ALA A 26 -11.19 -5.77 -1.33
CA ALA A 26 -11.97 -5.69 -0.10
C ALA A 26 -12.08 -4.26 0.45
N LEU A 27 -11.11 -3.38 0.16
CA LEU A 27 -11.11 -1.97 0.56
C LEU A 27 -11.90 -1.06 -0.39
N LEU A 28 -12.22 -1.50 -1.61
CA LEU A 28 -13.03 -0.71 -2.56
C LEU A 28 -14.38 -0.23 -2.00
N PRO A 29 -15.22 -1.07 -1.34
CA PRO A 29 -16.48 -0.58 -0.76
C PRO A 29 -16.24 0.48 0.33
N ALA A 30 -15.16 0.36 1.10
CA ALA A 30 -14.78 1.38 2.08
C ALA A 30 -14.33 2.68 1.42
N ALA A 31 -13.57 2.60 0.31
CA ALA A 31 -13.17 3.77 -0.47
C ALA A 31 -14.39 4.51 -1.04
N ILE A 32 -15.36 3.78 -1.60
CA ILE A 32 -16.61 4.35 -2.11
C ILE A 32 -17.39 5.00 -0.96
N GLY A 33 -17.49 4.33 0.20
CA GLY A 33 -18.10 4.89 1.39
C GLY A 33 -17.43 6.19 1.83
N SER A 34 -16.10 6.25 1.86
CA SER A 34 -15.37 7.46 2.24
C SER A 34 -15.69 8.65 1.32
N ILE A 35 -15.81 8.41 0.00
CA ILE A 35 -16.15 9.46 -0.97
C ILE A 35 -17.61 9.90 -0.80
N TYR A 36 -18.52 8.97 -0.47
CA TYR A 36 -19.93 9.30 -0.24
C TYR A 36 -20.13 10.18 1.00
N PHE A 37 -19.42 9.89 2.10
CA PHE A 37 -19.55 10.64 3.36
C PHE A 37 -18.77 11.95 3.37
N PHE A 38 -17.54 11.96 2.83
CA PHE A 38 -16.62 13.09 2.92
C PHE A 38 -16.47 13.88 1.60
N GLY A 39 -17.12 13.44 0.52
CA GLY A 39 -17.16 14.15 -0.75
C GLY A 39 -15.83 14.21 -1.48
N SER A 40 -15.58 15.35 -2.14
CA SER A 40 -14.43 15.55 -3.03
C SER A 40 -13.08 15.59 -2.31
N ASP A 41 -13.07 15.92 -1.01
CA ASP A 41 -11.84 16.12 -0.25
C ASP A 41 -11.19 14.79 0.13
N ALA A 42 -11.99 13.77 0.48
CA ALA A 42 -11.48 12.41 0.68
C ALA A 42 -10.84 11.85 -0.59
N LEU A 43 -11.43 12.11 -1.77
CA LEU A 43 -10.86 11.64 -3.04
C LEU A 43 -9.47 12.25 -3.29
N LYS A 44 -9.28 13.54 -3.00
CA LYS A 44 -7.98 14.22 -3.13
C LYS A 44 -6.94 13.62 -2.19
N VAL A 45 -7.31 13.38 -0.93
CA VAL A 45 -6.39 12.78 0.06
C VAL A 45 -5.98 11.37 -0.37
N ILE A 46 -6.93 10.52 -0.79
CA ILE A 46 -6.66 9.16 -1.27
C ILE A 46 -5.70 9.19 -2.47
N LEU A 47 -5.98 10.02 -3.45
CA LEU A 47 -5.15 10.13 -4.66
C LEU A 47 -3.73 10.58 -4.33
N VAL A 48 -3.59 11.61 -3.48
CA VAL A 48 -2.29 12.15 -3.07
C VAL A 48 -1.49 11.12 -2.27
N CYS A 49 -2.13 10.40 -1.34
CA CYS A 49 -1.44 9.35 -0.57
C CYS A 49 -0.94 8.21 -1.46
N ILE A 50 -1.77 7.70 -2.37
CA ILE A 50 -1.38 6.61 -3.28
C ILE A 50 -0.25 7.06 -4.21
N LEU A 51 -0.39 8.24 -4.84
CA LEU A 51 0.65 8.79 -5.71
C LEU A 51 1.96 9.00 -4.96
N SER A 52 1.90 9.52 -3.74
CA SER A 52 3.10 9.77 -2.94
C SER A 52 3.80 8.49 -2.50
N CYS A 53 3.04 7.46 -2.10
CA CYS A 53 3.58 6.13 -1.82
C CYS A 53 4.26 5.52 -3.05
N TYR A 54 3.64 5.63 -4.23
CA TYR A 54 4.21 5.11 -5.47
C TYR A 54 5.51 5.82 -5.85
N ILE A 55 5.54 7.15 -5.72
CA ILE A 55 6.76 7.96 -5.91
C ILE A 55 7.83 7.54 -4.90
N GLY A 56 7.45 7.33 -3.63
CA GLY A 56 8.35 6.86 -2.57
C GLY A 56 9.04 5.55 -2.92
N GLU A 57 8.31 4.59 -3.47
CA GLU A 57 8.88 3.30 -3.89
C GLU A 57 9.86 3.49 -5.05
N VAL A 58 9.45 4.21 -6.09
CA VAL A 58 10.31 4.46 -7.26
C VAL A 58 11.60 5.18 -6.85
N VAL A 59 11.49 6.19 -5.98
CA VAL A 59 12.65 6.94 -5.46
C VAL A 59 13.52 6.06 -4.58
N SER A 60 12.94 5.22 -3.71
CA SER A 60 13.69 4.26 -2.89
C SER A 60 14.51 3.31 -3.77
N HIS A 61 13.91 2.71 -4.79
CA HIS A 61 14.63 1.84 -5.73
C HIS A 61 15.76 2.56 -6.46
N LEU A 62 15.52 3.80 -6.89
CA LEU A 62 16.53 4.61 -7.56
C LEU A 62 17.71 4.93 -6.64
N VAL A 63 17.44 5.35 -5.39
CA VAL A 63 18.46 5.71 -4.41
C VAL A 63 19.28 4.49 -3.99
N PHE A 64 18.61 3.37 -3.70
CA PHE A 64 19.27 2.13 -3.26
C PHE A 64 19.87 1.29 -4.40
N HIS A 65 19.79 1.75 -5.65
CA HIS A 65 20.30 1.07 -6.84
C HIS A 65 19.82 -0.39 -6.94
N ARG A 66 18.61 -0.67 -6.46
CA ARG A 66 17.99 -1.99 -6.52
C ARG A 66 17.19 -2.12 -7.81
N ARG A 67 16.99 -3.37 -8.27
CA ARG A 67 16.06 -3.61 -9.38
C ARG A 67 14.66 -3.26 -8.90
N LEU A 68 13.92 -2.54 -9.76
CA LEU A 68 12.50 -2.25 -9.55
C LEU A 68 11.78 -3.55 -9.16
N LYS A 69 11.18 -3.53 -7.97
CA LYS A 69 10.38 -4.66 -7.51
C LYS A 69 9.18 -4.83 -8.45
N PRO A 70 8.74 -6.07 -8.73
CA PRO A 70 7.47 -6.31 -9.38
C PRO A 70 6.36 -5.59 -8.60
N PHE A 71 5.41 -4.99 -9.32
CA PHE A 71 4.32 -4.24 -8.73
C PHE A 71 3.34 -5.19 -8.02
N ASP A 72 3.60 -5.45 -6.74
CA ASP A 72 2.82 -6.38 -5.91
C ASP A 72 1.53 -5.74 -5.36
N GLY A 73 1.35 -4.43 -5.56
CA GLY A 73 0.21 -3.65 -5.06
C GLY A 73 0.38 -3.16 -3.63
N SER A 74 1.56 -3.35 -3.03
CA SER A 74 1.84 -3.00 -1.64
C SER A 74 1.80 -1.50 -1.40
N GLU A 75 2.35 -0.71 -2.32
CA GLU A 75 2.33 0.75 -2.20
C GLU A 75 0.89 1.30 -2.24
N ALA A 76 0.04 0.72 -3.08
CA ALA A 76 -1.35 1.13 -3.22
C ALA A 76 -2.17 0.81 -1.97
N VAL A 77 -2.01 -0.39 -1.39
CA VAL A 77 -2.68 -0.76 -0.14
C VAL A 77 -2.21 0.15 1.00
N THR A 78 -0.90 0.41 1.11
CA THR A 78 -0.35 1.29 2.15
C THR A 78 -0.86 2.71 2.01
N GLY A 79 -0.84 3.28 0.81
CA GLY A 79 -1.36 4.62 0.55
C GLY A 79 -2.87 4.75 0.83
N LEU A 80 -3.65 3.72 0.48
CA LEU A 80 -5.09 3.70 0.72
C LEU A 80 -5.42 3.59 2.22
N LEU A 81 -4.73 2.71 2.96
CA LEU A 81 -4.89 2.59 4.40
C LEU A 81 -4.48 3.87 5.13
N LEU A 82 -3.38 4.51 4.71
CA LEU A 82 -2.95 5.79 5.27
C LEU A 82 -4.01 6.88 5.05
N ALA A 83 -4.62 6.93 3.86
CA ALA A 83 -5.69 7.88 3.57
C ALA A 83 -6.94 7.67 4.45
N PHE A 84 -7.28 6.42 4.81
CA PHE A 84 -8.41 6.13 5.69
C PHE A 84 -8.18 6.49 7.16
N VAL A 85 -6.92 6.58 7.60
CA VAL A 85 -6.58 6.99 8.97
C VAL A 85 -6.60 8.52 9.13
N LEU A 86 -6.49 9.26 8.02
CA LEU A 86 -6.38 10.72 8.03
C LEU A 86 -7.75 11.41 7.87
N PRO A 87 -7.98 12.55 8.53
CA PRO A 87 -9.17 13.35 8.26
C PRO A 87 -9.17 13.87 6.82
N PRO A 88 -10.33 14.02 6.16
CA PRO A 88 -10.40 14.52 4.77
C PRO A 88 -10.02 16.01 4.64
N SER A 89 -10.08 16.75 5.73
CA SER A 89 -9.80 18.20 5.79
C SER A 89 -8.31 18.53 5.90
N ILE A 90 -7.42 17.52 5.92
CA ILE A 90 -5.99 17.78 6.10
C ILE A 90 -5.39 18.49 4.88
N PRO A 91 -4.35 19.32 5.08
CA PRO A 91 -3.60 19.85 3.97
C PRO A 91 -2.92 18.71 3.19
N LEU A 92 -3.13 18.70 1.87
CA LEU A 92 -2.65 17.64 0.96
C LEU A 92 -1.13 17.44 1.02
N TRP A 93 -0.37 18.49 1.31
CA TRP A 93 1.09 18.40 1.41
C TRP A 93 1.54 17.54 2.60
N MET A 94 0.82 17.58 3.73
CA MET A 94 1.10 16.71 4.87
C MET A 94 0.77 15.25 4.57
N ALA A 95 -0.35 15.00 3.86
CA ALA A 95 -0.72 13.67 3.41
C ALA A 95 0.35 13.07 2.49
N GLY A 96 0.83 13.88 1.54
CA GLY A 96 1.89 13.50 0.60
C GLY A 96 3.18 13.14 1.32
N ILE A 97 3.70 14.00 2.20
CA ILE A 97 4.94 13.72 2.93
C ILE A 97 4.81 12.47 3.79
N GLY A 98 3.66 12.27 4.46
CA GLY A 98 3.39 11.07 5.24
C GLY A 98 3.46 9.79 4.40
N GLY A 99 2.79 9.78 3.24
CA GLY A 99 2.82 8.63 2.32
C GLY A 99 4.22 8.36 1.75
N PHE A 100 4.96 9.41 1.39
CA PHE A 100 6.33 9.27 0.89
C PHE A 100 7.24 8.63 1.92
N LEU A 101 7.23 9.15 3.16
CA LEU A 101 8.08 8.62 4.24
C LEU A 101 7.67 7.21 4.67
N ALA A 102 6.38 6.87 4.62
CA ALA A 102 5.90 5.54 4.96
C ALA A 102 6.52 4.44 4.08
N ILE A 103 6.72 4.70 2.79
CA ILE A 103 7.35 3.76 1.86
C ILE A 103 8.87 3.93 1.84
N PHE A 104 9.37 5.18 1.83
CA PHE A 104 10.80 5.44 1.69
C PHE A 104 11.64 4.86 2.84
N LEU A 105 11.08 4.74 4.05
CA LEU A 105 11.76 4.16 5.22
C LEU A 105 11.77 2.62 5.23
N VAL A 106 10.90 1.98 4.46
CA VAL A 106 10.67 0.52 4.45
C VAL A 106 11.61 -0.23 3.51
#